data_AF-A0A164UY30-F1
#
_entry.id   AF-A0A164UY30-F1
#
_cell.length_a   1.000
_cell.length_b   1.000
_cell.length_c   1.000
_cell.angle_alpha   90.00
_cell.angle_beta   90.00
_cell.angle_gamma   90.00
#
_symmetry.space_group_name_H-M   'P 1'
#
loop_
_entity.id
_entity.type
_entity.pdbx_description
1 polymer ?
#
loop_
_entity_poly.entity_id
_entity_poly.type
_entity_poly.pdbx_seq_one_letter_code
_entity_poly.pdbx_strand_id
1 'polypeptide(L)'
;MASSEIRPTEHSTAKDIETSQQKCHVDREKISQPLRKDLVILLQNGAWFLEIGSSNDRRVHLSLDKNAAKLLARFVHGSNPAKQVYLTDITDVRYGWKTDVFSENARKKFELRFDVKLKEDCCLSIIYGRQRQSLDLQANDPTIAQIWVNNVSFLIDEIRALASSSNKSEWLRRAFKDADTDRSGFLNFSECCRLLSNLNVNIGTQKAAKIFQLSYTNSRLERDKDVLDEKEFLQFYNLVSERTELNAIFQDYANGKANLSDCNLANFLKEEQGIKNADLHFAQMLIKQHKLQKTKAITEMTLPEFKLMMNSPFFDILKKEHLQVNQDMNRPLSDYYISCSHNTYLMGDQLMGVSSIEGYASALERGCRCLELDLWDGPNSQPIVYHGYTKTSKLLARDVLAKGIKPFAFKFSPFPLILSAENHLSRSQQTIFAQDLRQIFGPALFWAVEENAGNKASLLSPNQLRGKIIIKVTGAKVCSPALQCLINFCKSFPNFEKMEGQKVGHTTPCYSVVSMSEIEATTYLKKLPKETRLKPTSQTMIRVYPTATRIASSNFSPVYYWNFGCQMVALNFQTPGKFLEINVGRFRRNGNCGYVLKPDWLLGKIARIPSSCKSNRRTSIGFIQISNTLLDEW
;
A
#
# COMPACT_ATOMS: atom_id res chain seq x y z
N MET A 1 3.28 7.61 -75.23
CA MET A 1 2.32 7.49 -74.12
C MET A 1 3.08 6.99 -72.90
N ALA A 2 2.84 7.65 -71.77
CA ALA A 2 3.28 7.43 -70.38
C ALA A 2 4.03 6.12 -70.05
N SER A 3 5.05 6.08 -69.20
CA SER A 3 5.37 6.89 -68.00
C SER A 3 6.83 6.65 -67.62
N SER A 4 7.63 7.72 -67.48
CA SER A 4 9.05 7.67 -67.15
C SER A 4 9.30 7.71 -65.65
N GLU A 5 10.16 6.80 -65.20
CA GLU A 5 10.78 6.69 -63.88
C GLU A 5 11.51 7.98 -63.46
N ILE A 6 11.38 8.39 -62.19
CA ILE A 6 12.35 9.27 -61.54
C ILE A 6 12.53 8.84 -60.07
N ARG A 7 13.76 8.44 -59.74
CA ARG A 7 14.31 8.30 -58.38
C ARG A 7 14.43 9.66 -57.69
N PRO A 8 14.39 9.73 -56.35
CA PRO A 8 15.06 10.81 -55.64
C PRO A 8 16.15 10.30 -54.68
N THR A 9 17.34 10.89 -54.80
CA THR A 9 18.37 10.93 -53.74
C THR A 9 18.70 12.39 -53.43
N GLU A 10 18.45 12.74 -52.17
CA GLU A 10 19.21 13.63 -51.26
C GLU A 10 19.78 14.97 -51.78
N HIS A 11 19.33 16.09 -51.18
CA HIS A 11 20.05 16.77 -50.07
C HIS A 11 19.38 18.10 -49.68
N SER A 12 19.72 18.55 -48.46
CA SER A 12 19.41 19.87 -47.85
C SER A 12 18.02 19.97 -47.21
N THR A 13 17.80 20.31 -45.95
CA THR A 13 18.68 20.88 -44.90
C THR A 13 17.96 20.73 -43.56
N ALA A 14 18.72 20.37 -42.52
CA ALA A 14 18.26 20.40 -41.13
C ALA A 14 17.98 21.84 -40.69
N LYS A 15 16.72 22.28 -40.76
CA LYS A 15 16.25 23.50 -40.06
C LYS A 15 14.73 23.59 -39.79
N ASP A 16 13.93 22.60 -40.15
CA ASP A 16 12.45 22.68 -40.03
C ASP A 16 11.81 21.69 -39.05
N ILE A 17 12.54 21.20 -38.03
CA ILE A 17 11.99 20.29 -37.00
C ILE A 17 11.96 20.95 -35.59
N GLU A 18 12.40 22.20 -35.44
CA GLU A 18 12.50 22.87 -34.14
C GLU A 18 11.30 23.76 -33.73
N THR A 19 10.17 23.75 -34.46
CA THR A 19 9.01 24.61 -34.16
C THR A 19 7.71 23.90 -33.76
N SER A 20 7.74 22.60 -33.46
CA SER A 20 6.56 21.84 -32.99
C SER A 20 6.66 21.25 -31.58
N GLN A 21 7.71 21.57 -30.81
CA GLN A 21 7.90 21.10 -29.42
C GLN A 21 7.79 22.19 -28.33
N GLN A 22 7.26 23.38 -28.63
CA GLN A 22 6.95 24.41 -27.63
C GLN A 22 5.46 24.74 -27.60
N LYS A 23 4.65 23.85 -27.00
CA LYS A 23 3.33 24.19 -26.43
C LYS A 23 2.84 23.08 -25.49
N CYS A 24 3.61 22.81 -24.44
CA CYS A 24 3.13 22.07 -23.26
C CYS A 24 3.98 22.41 -22.03
N HIS A 25 4.29 23.70 -21.83
CA HIS A 25 4.60 24.20 -20.50
C HIS A 25 3.28 24.59 -19.85
N VAL A 26 2.67 23.64 -19.15
CA VAL A 26 1.62 23.97 -18.19
C VAL A 26 2.33 24.42 -16.92
N ASP A 27 2.17 25.71 -16.63
CA ASP A 27 2.72 26.41 -15.47
C ASP A 27 2.50 25.63 -14.16
N ARG A 28 3.60 25.40 -13.44
CA ARG A 28 3.64 24.84 -12.08
C ARG A 28 3.33 25.88 -10.99
N GLU A 29 2.54 26.91 -11.31
CA GLU A 29 2.10 27.97 -10.37
C GLU A 29 0.57 28.01 -10.17
N LYS A 30 -0.08 26.85 -10.03
CA LYS A 30 -1.50 26.78 -9.60
C LYS A 30 -1.71 25.90 -8.37
N ILE A 31 -0.82 25.99 -7.39
CA ILE A 31 -1.06 25.45 -6.03
C ILE A 31 -1.50 26.60 -5.11
N SER A 32 -2.64 27.20 -5.44
CA SER A 32 -3.50 27.98 -4.51
C SER A 32 -4.74 28.45 -5.29
N GLN A 33 -5.64 27.54 -5.65
CA GLN A 33 -6.96 27.92 -6.14
C GLN A 33 -8.05 27.42 -5.19
N PRO A 34 -9.11 28.20 -4.94
CA PRO A 34 -10.28 27.73 -4.20
C PRO A 34 -10.88 26.53 -4.94
N LEU A 35 -11.57 25.63 -4.22
CA LEU A 35 -12.42 24.57 -4.77
C LEU A 35 -12.97 24.95 -6.15
N ARG A 36 -12.67 24.17 -7.21
CA ARG A 36 -13.32 24.36 -8.51
C ARG A 36 -14.83 24.29 -8.25
N LYS A 37 -15.50 25.44 -8.30
CA LYS A 37 -16.92 25.59 -7.94
C LYS A 37 -17.79 24.56 -8.67
N ASP A 38 -17.41 24.23 -9.90
CA ASP A 38 -18.08 23.27 -10.78
C ASP A 38 -18.13 21.84 -10.21
N LEU A 39 -17.11 21.43 -9.44
CA LEU A 39 -17.00 20.06 -8.89
C LEU A 39 -17.88 19.87 -7.64
N VAL A 40 -17.97 20.90 -6.79
CA VAL A 40 -18.88 20.88 -5.63
C VAL A 40 -20.33 20.88 -6.11
N ILE A 41 -20.64 21.66 -7.16
CA ILE A 41 -21.98 21.70 -7.76
C ILE A 41 -22.42 20.31 -8.24
N LEU A 42 -21.52 19.52 -8.85
CA LEU A 42 -21.84 18.15 -9.28
C LEU A 42 -22.23 17.23 -8.11
N LEU A 43 -21.48 17.28 -7.00
CA LEU A 43 -21.82 16.49 -5.81
C LEU A 43 -23.08 17.00 -5.11
N GLN A 44 -23.34 18.30 -5.13
CA GLN A 44 -24.56 18.90 -4.55
C GLN A 44 -25.82 18.54 -5.33
N ASN A 45 -25.75 18.54 -6.67
CA ASN A 45 -26.84 18.08 -7.53
C ASN A 45 -27.16 16.59 -7.28
N GLY A 46 -26.14 15.82 -6.91
CA GLY A 46 -26.26 14.42 -6.55
C GLY A 46 -26.33 13.49 -7.76
N ALA A 47 -26.27 12.20 -7.48
CA ALA A 47 -26.37 11.16 -8.50
C ALA A 47 -27.09 9.92 -7.95
N TRP A 48 -27.68 9.15 -8.87
CA TRP A 48 -28.35 7.89 -8.57
C TRP A 48 -27.37 6.73 -8.58
N PHE A 49 -27.50 5.88 -7.56
CA PHE A 49 -26.75 4.65 -7.40
C PHE A 49 -27.68 3.50 -7.02
N LEU A 50 -27.20 2.28 -7.23
CA LEU A 50 -27.75 1.07 -6.62
C LEU A 50 -26.88 0.69 -5.42
N GLU A 51 -27.43 0.76 -4.21
CA GLU A 51 -26.78 0.25 -3.00
C GLU A 51 -26.89 -1.28 -2.97
N ILE A 52 -25.74 -1.95 -2.84
CA ILE A 52 -25.63 -3.40 -2.88
C ILE A 52 -25.71 -3.96 -1.46
N GLY A 53 -26.89 -4.47 -1.10
CA GLY A 53 -27.15 -5.05 0.21
C GLY A 53 -26.89 -6.56 0.29
N SER A 54 -26.86 -7.08 1.52
CA SER A 54 -26.77 -8.52 1.80
C SER A 54 -28.04 -9.29 1.46
N SER A 55 -29.20 -8.64 1.56
CA SER A 55 -30.51 -9.25 1.30
C SER A 55 -31.22 -8.63 0.10
N ASN A 56 -31.23 -7.29 -0.01
CA ASN A 56 -31.92 -6.56 -1.08
C ASN A 56 -31.11 -5.35 -1.53
N ASP A 57 -31.23 -5.04 -2.83
CA ASP A 57 -30.63 -3.84 -3.43
C ASP A 57 -31.60 -2.67 -3.40
N ARG A 58 -31.06 -1.48 -3.16
CA ARG A 58 -31.87 -0.28 -2.99
C ARG A 58 -31.34 0.83 -3.87
N ARG A 59 -32.22 1.45 -4.64
CA ARG A 59 -31.87 2.69 -5.33
C ARG A 59 -31.68 3.80 -4.31
N VAL A 60 -30.57 4.50 -4.41
CA VAL A 60 -30.17 5.58 -3.52
C VAL A 60 -29.74 6.79 -4.34
N HIS A 61 -30.27 7.97 -3.99
CA HIS A 61 -29.77 9.24 -4.46
C HIS A 61 -28.75 9.76 -3.45
N LEU A 62 -27.49 9.85 -3.87
CA LEU A 62 -26.42 10.37 -3.04
C LEU A 62 -26.15 11.84 -3.41
N SER A 63 -26.06 12.72 -2.44
CA SER A 63 -25.83 14.16 -2.64
C SER A 63 -24.99 14.75 -1.50
N LEU A 64 -24.25 15.82 -1.77
CA LEU A 64 -23.45 16.54 -0.78
C LEU A 64 -24.24 17.72 -0.21
N ASP A 65 -24.40 17.75 1.11
CA ASP A 65 -24.74 18.96 1.84
C ASP A 65 -23.46 19.67 2.26
N LYS A 66 -23.09 20.72 1.50
CA LYS A 66 -21.87 21.49 1.75
C LYS A 66 -21.91 22.27 3.06
N ASN A 67 -23.09 22.67 3.52
CA ASN A 67 -23.23 23.50 4.72
C ASN A 67 -23.05 22.63 5.97
N ALA A 68 -23.53 21.40 5.92
CA ALA A 68 -23.40 20.41 7.00
C ALA A 68 -22.23 19.41 6.80
N ALA A 69 -21.39 19.59 5.77
CA ALA A 69 -20.25 18.75 5.45
C ALA A 69 -20.55 17.23 5.48
N LYS A 70 -21.70 16.84 4.90
CA LYS A 70 -22.19 15.46 4.94
C LYS A 70 -22.74 14.99 3.60
N LEU A 71 -22.61 13.70 3.34
CA LEU A 71 -23.30 13.01 2.27
C LEU A 71 -24.68 12.56 2.74
N LEU A 72 -25.69 12.84 1.94
CA LEU A 72 -27.09 12.46 2.14
C LEU A 72 -27.44 11.35 1.16
N ALA A 73 -27.75 10.16 1.70
CA ALA A 73 -28.22 8.99 0.96
C ALA A 73 -29.75 8.86 1.13
N ARG A 74 -30.52 9.19 0.08
CA ARG A 74 -31.99 9.11 0.06
C ARG A 74 -32.45 7.88 -0.71
N PHE A 75 -33.20 6.99 -0.05
CA PHE A 75 -33.68 5.74 -0.65
C PHE A 75 -35.09 5.90 -1.23
N VAL A 76 -35.36 5.28 -2.38
CA VAL A 76 -36.63 5.48 -3.13
C VAL A 76 -37.86 4.91 -2.42
N HIS A 77 -37.71 3.85 -1.59
CA HIS A 77 -38.85 3.10 -1.00
C HIS A 77 -38.70 2.88 0.52
N GLY A 78 -38.42 3.93 1.28
CA GLY A 78 -38.44 3.85 2.74
C GLY A 78 -39.04 5.11 3.36
N SER A 79 -39.94 4.93 4.33
CA SER A 79 -40.38 5.96 5.28
C SER A 79 -39.27 6.44 6.23
N ASN A 80 -38.04 5.95 6.06
CA ASN A 80 -36.91 6.28 6.90
C ASN A 80 -36.24 7.59 6.48
N PRO A 81 -35.76 8.40 7.45
CA PRO A 81 -34.95 9.58 7.16
C PRO A 81 -33.70 9.21 6.35
N ALA A 82 -33.24 10.13 5.51
CA ALA A 82 -32.03 9.95 4.70
C ALA A 82 -30.85 9.52 5.56
N LYS A 83 -30.12 8.48 5.13
CA LYS A 83 -28.88 8.06 5.81
C LYS A 83 -27.83 9.16 5.62
N GLN A 84 -27.21 9.59 6.71
CA GLN A 84 -26.27 10.71 6.73
C GLN A 84 -24.87 10.20 7.03
N VAL A 85 -23.91 10.60 6.22
CA VAL A 85 -22.48 10.25 6.41
C VAL A 85 -21.68 11.53 6.42
N TYR A 86 -21.13 11.90 7.57
CA TYR A 86 -20.26 13.07 7.67
C TYR A 86 -18.96 12.81 6.91
N LEU A 87 -18.49 13.81 6.15
CA LEU A 87 -17.26 13.69 5.37
C LEU A 87 -16.05 13.38 6.27
N THR A 88 -16.09 13.81 7.53
CA THR A 88 -15.05 13.59 8.54
C THR A 88 -15.04 12.17 9.08
N ASP A 89 -16.19 11.49 9.05
CA ASP A 89 -16.31 10.10 9.47
C ASP A 89 -15.90 9.14 8.36
N ILE A 90 -15.72 9.63 7.13
CA ILE A 90 -15.24 8.83 6.01
C ILE A 90 -13.76 8.56 6.21
N THR A 91 -13.47 7.29 6.47
CA THR A 91 -12.10 6.79 6.63
C THR A 91 -11.43 6.60 5.28
N ASP A 92 -12.18 6.13 4.28
CA ASP A 92 -11.64 5.68 3.00
C ASP A 92 -12.75 5.67 1.94
N VAL A 93 -12.39 5.92 0.69
CA VAL A 93 -13.30 5.83 -0.47
C VAL A 93 -12.60 4.97 -1.52
N ARG A 94 -13.24 3.87 -1.91
CA ARG A 94 -12.65 2.88 -2.80
C ARG A 94 -13.39 2.86 -4.12
N TYR A 95 -12.63 2.81 -5.20
CA TYR A 95 -13.15 2.48 -6.52
C TYR A 95 -13.24 0.94 -6.66
N GLY A 96 -14.30 0.48 -7.30
CA GLY A 96 -14.67 -0.93 -7.38
C GLY A 96 -15.31 -1.48 -6.11
N TRP A 97 -15.58 -2.78 -6.09
CA TRP A 97 -16.19 -3.51 -4.98
C TRP A 97 -15.16 -4.10 -3.99
N LYS A 98 -14.12 -3.32 -3.65
CA LYS A 98 -12.92 -3.77 -2.92
C LYS A 98 -13.08 -3.78 -1.38
N THR A 99 -14.30 -3.85 -0.85
CA THR A 99 -14.57 -4.06 0.58
C THR A 99 -14.98 -5.52 0.82
N ASP A 100 -14.67 -6.06 1.99
CA ASP A 100 -14.92 -7.47 2.30
C ASP A 100 -16.41 -7.82 2.15
N VAL A 101 -17.29 -6.92 2.61
CA VAL A 101 -18.75 -7.07 2.53
C VAL A 101 -19.28 -6.93 1.09
N PHE A 102 -18.80 -5.95 0.31
CA PHE A 102 -19.22 -5.80 -1.09
C PHE A 102 -18.73 -6.97 -1.94
N SER A 103 -17.47 -7.39 -1.74
CA SER A 103 -16.90 -8.55 -2.42
C SER A 103 -17.69 -9.82 -2.10
N GLU A 104 -18.10 -10.05 -0.85
CA GLU A 104 -18.93 -11.21 -0.47
C GLU A 104 -20.35 -11.14 -1.05
N ASN A 105 -21.01 -9.98 -0.98
CA ASN A 105 -22.36 -9.80 -1.51
C ASN A 105 -22.40 -9.85 -3.04
N ALA A 106 -21.36 -9.33 -3.71
CA ALA A 106 -21.18 -9.47 -5.15
C ALA A 106 -21.03 -10.93 -5.54
N ARG A 107 -20.19 -11.70 -4.83
CA ARG A 107 -20.00 -13.14 -5.05
C ARG A 107 -21.29 -13.94 -4.92
N LYS A 108 -22.07 -13.74 -3.83
CA LYS A 108 -23.37 -14.40 -3.63
C LYS A 108 -24.34 -14.16 -4.79
N LYS A 109 -24.33 -12.95 -5.37
CA LYS A 109 -25.21 -12.61 -6.50
C LYS A 109 -24.76 -13.18 -7.84
N PHE A 110 -23.45 -13.31 -8.05
CA PHE A 110 -22.92 -14.05 -9.20
C PHE A 110 -23.28 -15.54 -9.15
N GLU A 111 -23.27 -16.15 -7.97
CA GLU A 111 -23.63 -17.57 -7.79
C GLU A 111 -25.13 -17.83 -7.97
N LEU A 112 -26.00 -16.89 -7.60
CA LEU A 112 -27.46 -17.06 -7.61
C LEU A 112 -28.19 -16.64 -8.91
N ARG A 113 -27.46 -16.28 -9.99
CA ARG A 113 -28.04 -15.86 -11.29
C ARG A 113 -29.13 -14.78 -11.19
N PHE A 114 -28.97 -13.80 -10.29
CA PHE A 114 -29.81 -12.61 -10.32
C PHE A 114 -29.46 -11.71 -11.51
N ASP A 115 -30.46 -11.06 -12.10
CA ASP A 115 -30.39 -10.26 -13.33
C ASP A 115 -29.54 -8.97 -13.22
N VAL A 116 -28.90 -8.73 -12.07
CA VAL A 116 -28.07 -7.54 -11.80
C VAL A 116 -26.61 -7.86 -12.13
N LYS A 117 -26.19 -7.55 -13.36
CA LYS A 117 -24.77 -7.54 -13.74
C LYS A 117 -24.07 -6.37 -13.05
N LEU A 118 -23.51 -6.64 -11.88
CA LEU A 118 -22.57 -5.74 -11.22
C LEU A 118 -21.34 -5.55 -12.12
N LYS A 119 -20.99 -4.30 -12.43
CA LYS A 119 -19.80 -3.94 -13.21
C LYS A 119 -18.81 -3.24 -12.30
N GLU A 120 -17.61 -3.80 -12.11
CA GLU A 120 -16.62 -3.29 -11.15
C GLU A 120 -16.23 -1.83 -11.42
N ASP A 121 -16.12 -1.45 -12.68
CA ASP A 121 -15.81 -0.07 -13.09
C ASP A 121 -16.95 0.91 -12.81
N CYS A 122 -18.17 0.44 -12.57
CA CYS A 122 -19.27 1.26 -12.07
C CYS A 122 -19.36 1.27 -10.53
N CYS A 123 -18.58 0.46 -9.83
CA CYS A 123 -18.72 0.29 -8.38
C CYS A 123 -17.84 1.25 -7.59
N LEU A 124 -18.30 1.64 -6.40
CA LEU A 124 -17.49 2.30 -5.38
C LEU A 124 -17.98 1.97 -3.98
N SER A 125 -17.10 2.13 -2.98
CA SER A 125 -17.44 2.02 -1.57
C SER A 125 -17.06 3.28 -0.82
N ILE A 126 -17.98 3.80 -0.01
CA ILE A 126 -17.70 4.85 0.97
C ILE A 126 -17.62 4.19 2.35
N ILE A 127 -16.44 4.19 2.96
CA ILE A 127 -16.20 3.51 4.25
C ILE A 127 -16.14 4.55 5.35
N TYR A 128 -17.06 4.46 6.31
CA TYR A 128 -17.24 5.50 7.33
C TYR A 128 -17.49 4.92 8.72
N GLY A 129 -17.20 5.73 9.74
CA GLY A 129 -17.38 5.40 11.15
C GLY A 129 -16.39 4.36 11.70
N ARG A 130 -16.37 4.20 13.03
CA ARG A 130 -15.40 3.34 13.75
C ARG A 130 -15.52 1.85 13.44
N GLN A 131 -16.74 1.39 13.16
CA GLN A 131 -17.00 -0.01 12.77
C GLN A 131 -16.72 -0.27 11.29
N ARG A 132 -16.14 0.71 10.56
CA ARG A 132 -15.84 0.65 9.12
C ARG A 132 -17.06 0.21 8.30
N GLN A 133 -18.21 0.81 8.59
CA GLN A 133 -19.42 0.57 7.81
C GLN A 133 -19.18 1.01 6.36
N SER A 134 -19.76 0.31 5.38
CA SER A 134 -19.63 0.64 3.97
C SER A 134 -20.98 1.00 3.37
N LEU A 135 -20.96 2.05 2.53
CA LEU A 135 -21.95 2.30 1.49
C LEU A 135 -21.38 1.76 0.19
N ASP A 136 -21.85 0.57 -0.17
CA ASP A 136 -21.40 -0.18 -1.34
C ASP A 136 -22.34 0.11 -2.51
N LEU A 137 -21.86 0.82 -3.52
CA LEU A 137 -22.67 1.47 -4.54
C LEU A 137 -22.25 1.05 -5.95
N GLN A 138 -23.22 0.93 -6.86
CA GLN A 138 -23.02 0.83 -8.29
C GLN A 138 -23.65 2.04 -9.00
N ALA A 139 -22.85 2.76 -9.77
CA ALA A 139 -23.27 3.83 -10.67
C ALA A 139 -23.84 3.28 -11.99
N ASN A 140 -24.55 4.13 -12.73
CA ASN A 140 -25.04 3.77 -14.07
C ASN A 140 -23.89 3.61 -15.08
N ASP A 141 -22.80 4.36 -14.90
CA ASP A 141 -21.63 4.33 -15.76
C ASP A 141 -20.33 4.56 -14.97
N PRO A 142 -19.18 4.14 -15.53
CA PRO A 142 -17.88 4.24 -14.86
C PRO A 142 -17.41 5.68 -14.60
N THR A 143 -17.83 6.62 -15.45
CA THR A 143 -17.45 8.03 -15.33
C THR A 143 -18.02 8.61 -14.05
N ILE A 144 -19.28 8.31 -13.74
CA ILE A 144 -19.92 8.74 -12.49
C ILE A 144 -19.22 8.13 -11.28
N ALA A 145 -18.91 6.82 -11.29
CA ALA A 145 -18.19 6.18 -10.19
C ALA A 145 -16.82 6.85 -9.94
N GLN A 146 -16.06 7.10 -11.01
CA GLN A 146 -14.74 7.73 -10.93
C GLN A 146 -14.82 9.19 -10.46
N ILE A 147 -15.79 9.97 -10.96
CA ILE A 147 -16.05 11.35 -10.51
C ILE A 147 -16.32 11.34 -9.00
N TRP A 148 -17.19 10.46 -8.51
CA TRP A 148 -17.53 10.42 -7.10
C TRP A 148 -16.36 10.01 -6.21
N VAL A 149 -15.61 8.96 -6.58
CA VAL A 149 -14.41 8.56 -5.82
C VAL A 149 -13.41 9.70 -5.75
N ASN A 150 -13.06 10.31 -6.88
CA ASN A 150 -12.04 11.35 -6.93
C ASN A 150 -12.46 12.59 -6.13
N ASN A 151 -13.69 13.07 -6.30
CA ASN A 151 -14.14 14.31 -5.70
C ASN A 151 -14.43 14.16 -4.20
N VAL A 152 -14.99 13.03 -3.75
CA VAL A 152 -15.18 12.79 -2.32
C VAL A 152 -13.83 12.61 -1.63
N SER A 153 -12.89 11.88 -2.23
CA SER A 153 -11.52 11.74 -1.68
C SER A 153 -10.81 13.10 -1.58
N PHE A 154 -10.89 13.92 -2.63
CA PHE A 154 -10.33 15.26 -2.63
C PHE A 154 -10.93 16.14 -1.52
N LEU A 155 -12.26 16.13 -1.37
CA LEU A 155 -12.93 16.89 -0.30
C LEU A 155 -12.49 16.43 1.09
N ILE A 156 -12.30 15.12 1.29
CA ILE A 156 -11.80 14.57 2.55
C ILE A 156 -10.38 15.05 2.83
N ASP A 157 -9.49 15.01 1.83
CA ASP A 157 -8.10 15.47 1.97
C ASP A 157 -8.04 16.98 2.21
N GLU A 158 -8.90 17.75 1.56
CA GLU A 158 -9.02 19.19 1.78
C GLU A 158 -9.58 19.50 3.18
N ILE A 159 -10.58 18.76 3.66
CA ILE A 159 -11.09 18.90 5.04
C ILE A 159 -10.00 18.54 6.06
N ARG A 160 -9.20 17.50 5.81
CA ARG A 160 -8.06 17.13 6.67
C ARG A 160 -6.95 18.19 6.64
N ALA A 161 -6.70 18.80 5.49
CA ALA A 161 -5.75 19.90 5.33
C ALA A 161 -6.24 21.19 6.01
N LEU A 162 -7.54 21.50 5.91
CA LEU A 162 -8.19 22.65 6.56
C LEU A 162 -8.32 22.46 8.08
N ALA A 163 -8.51 21.23 8.57
CA ALA A 163 -8.43 20.91 9.99
C ALA A 163 -7.04 21.20 10.58
N SER A 164 -6.01 21.33 9.72
CA SER A 164 -4.64 21.67 10.10
C SER A 164 -4.33 23.18 10.05
N SER A 165 -5.24 24.03 9.56
CA SER A 165 -5.05 25.49 9.49
C SER A 165 -6.33 26.27 9.81
N SER A 166 -6.34 27.04 10.90
CA SER A 166 -7.31 28.08 11.28
C SER A 166 -8.80 27.70 11.44
N ASN A 167 -9.30 26.55 10.97
CA ASN A 167 -10.73 26.20 10.98
C ASN A 167 -11.12 25.03 11.90
N LYS A 168 -10.17 24.53 12.71
CA LYS A 168 -10.38 23.46 13.71
C LYS A 168 -11.54 23.77 14.67
N SER A 169 -11.65 25.02 15.10
CA SER A 169 -12.69 25.48 16.02
C SER A 169 -14.09 25.43 15.39
N GLU A 170 -14.24 25.77 14.12
CA GLU A 170 -15.54 25.78 13.44
C GLU A 170 -16.00 24.35 13.10
N TRP A 171 -15.06 23.48 12.73
CA TRP A 171 -15.31 22.05 12.56
C TRP A 171 -15.78 21.39 13.86
N LEU A 172 -15.09 21.64 14.98
CA LEU A 172 -15.49 21.09 16.29
C LEU A 172 -16.87 21.58 16.74
N ARG A 173 -17.22 22.84 16.46
CA ARG A 173 -18.57 23.37 16.74
C ARG A 173 -19.65 22.65 15.94
N ARG A 174 -19.38 22.30 14.67
CA ARG A 174 -20.32 21.50 13.86
C ARG A 174 -20.45 20.08 14.41
N ALA A 175 -19.33 19.44 14.73
CA ALA A 175 -19.31 18.10 15.31
C ALA A 175 -20.04 18.03 16.66
N PHE A 176 -19.97 19.08 17.48
CA PHE A 176 -20.76 19.23 18.71
C PHE A 176 -22.27 19.25 18.40
N LYS A 177 -22.71 20.11 17.48
CA LYS A 177 -24.12 20.22 17.08
C LYS A 177 -24.68 18.93 16.49
N ASP A 178 -23.86 18.17 15.78
CA ASP A 178 -24.27 16.89 15.20
C ASP A 178 -24.37 15.78 16.26
N ALA A 179 -23.60 15.89 17.35
CA ALA A 179 -23.68 14.97 18.48
C ALA A 179 -24.87 15.28 19.42
N ASP A 180 -25.30 16.55 19.47
CA ASP A 180 -26.45 17.07 20.23
C ASP A 180 -27.77 16.68 19.54
N THR A 181 -28.08 15.39 19.57
CA THR A 181 -29.24 14.83 18.84
C THR A 181 -30.59 15.26 19.42
N ASP A 182 -30.63 15.58 20.71
CA ASP A 182 -31.83 16.07 21.39
C ASP A 182 -31.99 17.60 21.29
N ARG A 183 -31.00 18.29 20.71
CA ARG A 183 -30.93 19.75 20.55
C ARG A 183 -31.03 20.49 21.88
N SER A 184 -30.57 19.86 22.96
CA SER A 184 -30.53 20.45 24.28
C SER A 184 -29.51 21.59 24.37
N GLY A 185 -28.54 21.63 23.46
CA GLY A 185 -27.38 22.52 23.50
C GLY A 185 -26.26 22.01 24.42
N PHE A 186 -26.39 20.80 24.97
CA PHE A 186 -25.43 20.17 25.87
C PHE A 186 -25.10 18.74 25.45
N LEU A 187 -23.92 18.26 25.84
CA LEU A 187 -23.53 16.86 25.71
C LEU A 187 -23.17 16.28 27.08
N ASN A 188 -23.76 15.14 27.42
CA ASN A 188 -23.35 14.39 28.61
C ASN A 188 -22.00 13.68 28.39
N PHE A 189 -21.44 13.09 29.46
CA PHE A 189 -20.14 12.41 29.40
C PHE A 189 -20.07 11.27 28.37
N SER A 190 -21.15 10.48 28.23
CA SER A 190 -21.22 9.37 27.27
C SER A 190 -21.21 9.89 25.83
N GLU A 191 -21.98 10.95 25.57
CA GLU A 191 -22.02 11.63 24.27
C GLU A 191 -20.68 12.26 23.93
N CYS A 192 -20.01 12.88 24.89
CA CYS A 192 -18.67 13.44 24.71
C CYS A 192 -17.63 12.36 24.38
N CYS A 193 -17.67 11.20 25.04
CA CYS A 193 -16.78 10.07 24.74
C CYS A 193 -17.09 9.46 23.35
N ARG A 194 -18.37 9.38 22.99
CA ARG A 194 -18.83 8.96 21.65
C ARG A 194 -18.40 9.96 20.57
N LEU A 195 -18.45 11.26 20.85
CA LEU A 195 -17.97 12.27 19.92
C LEU A 195 -16.44 12.19 19.79
N LEU A 196 -15.69 12.20 20.90
CA LEU A 196 -14.22 12.12 20.89
C LEU A 196 -13.67 10.99 20.05
N SER A 197 -14.18 9.78 20.24
CA SER A 197 -13.63 8.66 19.47
C SER A 197 -14.19 8.59 18.05
N ASN A 198 -15.27 9.31 17.70
CA ASN A 198 -15.64 9.55 16.28
C ASN A 198 -14.63 10.52 15.64
N LEU A 199 -14.12 11.46 16.41
CA LEU A 199 -13.01 12.34 16.03
C LEU A 199 -11.63 11.64 16.12
N ASN A 200 -11.61 10.31 16.24
CA ASN A 200 -10.43 9.46 16.41
C ASN A 200 -9.53 9.79 17.62
N VAL A 201 -10.07 10.45 18.65
CA VAL A 201 -9.35 10.72 19.90
C VAL A 201 -9.60 9.57 20.88
N ASN A 202 -8.53 8.87 21.27
CA ASN A 202 -8.59 7.74 22.19
C ASN A 202 -8.01 8.13 23.55
N ILE A 203 -8.83 8.09 24.60
CA ILE A 203 -8.47 8.45 25.96
C ILE A 203 -9.12 7.46 26.94
N GLY A 204 -8.38 7.02 27.95
CA GLY A 204 -8.92 6.16 28.99
C GLY A 204 -10.03 6.87 29.77
N THR A 205 -11.13 6.16 30.05
CA THR A 205 -12.38 6.70 30.64
C THR A 205 -12.13 7.49 31.92
N GLN A 206 -11.20 7.04 32.77
CA GLN A 206 -10.85 7.74 34.02
C GLN A 206 -10.17 9.09 33.78
N LYS A 207 -9.30 9.20 32.76
CA LYS A 207 -8.65 10.46 32.40
C LYS A 207 -9.64 11.40 31.72
N ALA A 208 -10.50 10.86 30.85
CA ALA A 208 -11.58 11.61 30.21
C ALA A 208 -12.54 12.20 31.25
N ALA A 209 -12.96 11.44 32.26
CA ALA A 209 -13.86 11.92 33.31
C ALA A 209 -13.26 13.09 34.11
N LYS A 210 -11.97 13.02 34.45
CA LYS A 210 -11.27 14.13 35.11
C LYS A 210 -11.23 15.39 34.23
N ILE A 211 -10.89 15.25 32.95
CA ILE A 211 -10.83 16.40 32.03
C ILE A 211 -12.23 16.97 31.77
N PHE A 212 -13.26 16.11 31.72
CA PHE A 212 -14.66 16.53 31.57
C PHE A 212 -15.06 17.47 32.71
N GLN A 213 -14.74 17.08 33.96
CA GLN A 213 -14.98 17.93 35.13
C GLN A 213 -14.16 19.23 35.12
N LEU A 214 -12.93 19.20 34.60
CA LEU A 214 -12.07 20.40 34.48
C LEU A 214 -12.50 21.35 33.36
N SER A 215 -13.44 20.94 32.50
CA SER A 215 -13.86 21.72 31.33
C SER A 215 -15.07 22.59 31.60
N TYR A 216 -15.69 22.48 32.78
CA TYR A 216 -16.78 23.36 33.21
C TYR A 216 -16.30 24.82 33.31
N THR A 217 -17.11 25.74 32.81
CA THR A 217 -16.89 27.18 32.96
C THR A 217 -17.67 27.72 34.16
N ASN A 218 -17.13 28.74 34.86
CA ASN A 218 -17.76 29.34 36.05
C ASN A 218 -19.14 30.01 35.78
N SER A 219 -19.57 30.07 34.52
CA SER A 219 -20.82 30.69 34.11
C SER A 219 -21.91 29.66 33.84
N ARG A 220 -22.45 28.99 34.87
CA ARG A 220 -23.78 28.37 34.77
C ARG A 220 -24.52 28.12 36.09
N LEU A 221 -25.84 28.28 35.96
CA LEU A 221 -26.92 28.31 36.94
C LEU A 221 -27.60 26.95 37.18
N GLU A 222 -27.11 25.85 36.61
CA GLU A 222 -27.67 24.50 36.85
C GLU A 222 -26.54 23.53 37.22
N ARG A 223 -26.32 23.35 38.53
CA ARG A 223 -25.32 22.41 39.10
C ARG A 223 -25.74 20.93 39.03
N ASP A 224 -26.94 20.63 38.53
CA ASP A 224 -27.57 19.30 38.67
C ASP A 224 -27.51 18.41 37.42
N LYS A 225 -26.87 18.85 36.32
CA LYS A 225 -26.73 18.03 35.10
C LYS A 225 -25.26 17.96 34.69
N ASP A 226 -24.65 16.78 34.80
CA ASP A 226 -23.27 16.48 34.35
C ASP A 226 -23.13 16.56 32.81
N VAL A 227 -23.20 17.76 32.26
CA VAL A 227 -23.22 18.04 30.82
C VAL A 227 -22.31 19.22 30.45
N LEU A 228 -21.77 19.23 29.24
CA LEU A 228 -20.94 20.31 28.70
C LEU A 228 -21.69 21.07 27.60
N ASP A 229 -21.61 22.39 27.60
CA ASP A 229 -22.04 23.21 26.47
C ASP A 229 -21.01 23.26 25.32
N GLU A 230 -21.34 23.94 24.21
CA GLU A 230 -20.46 24.01 23.04
C GLU A 230 -19.06 24.58 23.37
N LYS A 231 -18.97 25.57 24.26
CA LYS A 231 -17.69 26.20 24.64
C LYS A 231 -16.89 25.27 25.56
N GLU A 232 -17.56 24.66 26.52
CA GLU A 232 -16.98 23.71 27.47
C GLU A 232 -16.51 22.44 26.76
N PHE A 233 -17.25 21.94 25.76
CA PHE A 233 -16.81 20.83 24.94
C PHE A 233 -15.57 21.17 24.09
N LEU A 234 -15.48 22.37 23.53
CA LEU A 234 -14.27 22.79 22.81
C LEU A 234 -13.05 22.80 23.74
N GLN A 235 -13.22 23.27 24.97
CA GLN A 235 -12.18 23.23 26.01
C GLN A 235 -11.82 21.78 26.36
N PHE A 236 -12.82 20.93 26.59
CA PHE A 236 -12.66 19.50 26.82
C PHE A 236 -11.86 18.82 25.70
N TYR A 237 -12.27 19.00 24.45
CA TYR A 237 -11.58 18.45 23.29
C TYR A 237 -10.13 18.93 23.20
N ASN A 238 -9.89 20.22 23.44
CA ASN A 238 -8.55 20.78 23.39
C ASN A 238 -7.64 20.21 24.48
N LEU A 239 -8.14 20.03 25.71
CA LEU A 239 -7.40 19.42 26.82
C LEU A 239 -7.14 17.92 26.60
N VAL A 240 -8.13 17.19 26.07
CA VAL A 240 -7.98 15.76 25.75
C VAL A 240 -6.99 15.55 24.59
N SER A 241 -7.06 16.41 23.58
CA SER A 241 -6.18 16.36 22.41
C SER A 241 -4.84 17.06 22.65
N GLU A 242 -4.63 17.61 23.84
CA GLU A 242 -3.38 18.26 24.18
C GLU A 242 -2.28 17.22 24.37
N ARG A 243 -1.23 17.38 23.58
CA ARG A 243 -0.01 16.58 23.67
C ARG A 243 0.89 17.12 24.76
N THR A 244 0.55 16.83 26.01
CA THR A 244 1.25 17.32 27.20
C THR A 244 2.72 16.89 27.26
N GLU A 245 3.07 15.76 26.63
CA GLU A 245 4.46 15.31 26.49
C GLU A 245 5.31 16.27 25.65
N LEU A 246 4.70 16.98 24.68
CA LEU A 246 5.41 18.03 23.94
C LEU A 246 5.70 19.25 24.81
N ASN A 247 4.93 19.48 25.87
CA ASN A 247 5.20 20.56 26.82
C ASN A 247 6.48 20.27 27.61
N ALA A 248 6.65 19.03 28.08
CA ALA A 248 7.86 18.62 28.80
C ALA A 248 9.10 18.71 27.89
N ILE A 249 9.03 18.14 26.69
CA ILE A 249 10.13 18.21 25.70
C ILE A 249 10.46 19.68 25.37
N PHE A 250 9.45 20.51 25.14
CA PHE A 250 9.68 21.93 24.88
C PHE A 250 10.38 22.61 26.05
N GLN A 251 9.96 22.36 27.29
CA GLN A 251 10.57 22.95 28.48
C GLN A 251 12.03 22.50 28.68
N ASP A 252 12.30 21.21 28.48
CA ASP A 252 13.65 20.65 28.58
C ASP A 252 14.61 21.34 27.61
N TYR A 253 14.18 21.56 26.36
CA TYR A 253 15.00 22.24 25.36
C TYR A 253 14.92 23.77 25.42
N ALA A 254 13.87 24.36 25.99
CA ALA A 254 13.78 25.80 26.22
C ALA A 254 14.67 26.25 27.40
N ASN A 255 15.22 25.32 28.20
CA ASN A 255 16.04 25.59 29.38
C ASN A 255 15.35 26.56 30.36
N GLY A 256 14.06 26.34 30.62
CA GLY A 256 13.24 27.17 31.52
C GLY A 256 12.85 28.54 30.97
N LYS A 257 13.16 28.85 29.70
CA LYS A 257 12.69 30.07 29.02
C LYS A 257 11.27 29.89 28.48
N ALA A 258 10.59 31.02 28.29
CA ALA A 258 9.23 31.03 27.72
C ALA A 258 9.18 30.57 26.25
N ASN A 259 10.25 30.83 25.49
CA ASN A 259 10.36 30.49 24.07
C ASN A 259 11.58 29.58 23.81
N LEU A 260 11.48 28.78 22.74
CA LEU A 260 12.55 27.96 22.23
C LEU A 260 13.32 28.72 21.15
N SER A 261 14.59 29.02 21.39
CA SER A 261 15.46 29.67 20.38
C SER A 261 15.84 28.73 19.24
N ASP A 262 16.26 29.30 18.11
CA ASP A 262 16.79 28.59 16.95
C ASP A 262 17.97 27.67 17.30
N CYS A 263 18.87 28.11 18.17
CA CYS A 263 19.99 27.28 18.64
C CYS A 263 19.50 26.08 19.47
N ASN A 264 18.52 26.28 20.33
CA ASN A 264 17.94 25.21 21.14
C ASN A 264 17.09 24.26 20.28
N LEU A 265 16.37 24.79 19.28
CA LEU A 265 15.66 23.99 18.30
C LEU A 265 16.63 23.14 17.47
N ALA A 266 17.75 23.69 17.02
CA ALA A 266 18.78 22.93 16.31
C ALA A 266 19.30 21.76 17.18
N ASN A 267 19.49 21.98 18.47
CA ASN A 267 19.87 20.93 19.42
C ASN A 267 18.76 19.87 19.55
N PHE A 268 17.50 20.27 19.71
CA PHE A 268 16.36 19.35 19.71
C PHE A 268 16.30 18.47 18.45
N LEU A 269 16.51 19.07 17.28
CA LEU A 269 16.49 18.35 16.01
C LEU A 269 17.64 17.34 15.91
N LYS A 270 18.82 17.66 16.44
CA LYS A 270 19.97 16.74 16.47
C LYS A 270 19.81 15.62 17.49
N GLU A 271 19.50 15.97 18.72
CA GLU A 271 19.57 15.07 19.88
C GLU A 271 18.30 14.23 20.05
N GLU A 272 17.12 14.84 19.85
CA GLU A 272 15.83 14.17 20.04
C GLU A 272 15.30 13.56 18.73
N GLN A 273 15.43 14.30 17.62
CA GLN A 273 14.92 13.84 16.31
C GLN A 273 15.97 13.10 15.47
N GLY A 274 17.25 13.10 15.88
CA GLY A 274 18.33 12.39 15.19
C GLY A 274 18.73 13.00 13.84
N ILE A 275 18.38 14.27 13.58
CA ILE A 275 18.68 14.99 12.34
C ILE A 275 20.09 15.56 12.44
N LYS A 276 21.08 14.75 12.05
CA LYS A 276 22.52 15.08 12.17
C LYS A 276 22.91 16.41 11.53
N ASN A 277 22.25 16.79 10.44
CA ASN A 277 22.56 18.01 9.66
C ASN A 277 21.64 19.20 9.99
N ALA A 278 20.92 19.17 11.12
CA ALA A 278 20.08 20.29 11.53
C ALA A 278 20.94 21.47 12.03
N ASP A 279 21.36 22.34 11.12
CA ASP A 279 22.09 23.56 11.48
C ASP A 279 21.16 24.69 11.95
N LEU A 280 21.76 25.81 12.34
CA LEU A 280 21.01 26.98 12.82
C LEU A 280 20.08 27.54 11.74
N HIS A 281 20.52 27.54 10.48
CA HIS A 281 19.72 28.03 9.36
C HIS A 281 18.46 27.17 9.13
N PHE A 282 18.63 25.86 9.23
CA PHE A 282 17.53 24.90 9.12
C PHE A 282 16.50 25.10 10.24
N ALA A 283 16.95 25.32 11.48
CA ALA A 283 16.08 25.64 12.60
C ALA A 283 15.31 26.97 12.37
N GLN A 284 15.98 28.03 11.91
CA GLN A 284 15.35 29.31 11.59
C GLN A 284 14.30 29.19 10.49
N MET A 285 14.57 28.38 9.45
CA MET A 285 13.60 28.09 8.39
C MET A 285 12.34 27.42 8.93
N LEU A 286 12.50 26.42 9.81
CA LEU A 286 11.37 25.73 10.46
C LEU A 286 10.56 26.68 11.36
N ILE A 287 11.24 27.52 12.15
CA ILE A 287 10.60 28.55 12.98
C ILE A 287 9.77 29.46 12.09
N LYS A 288 10.37 30.02 11.04
CA LYS A 288 9.71 30.94 10.10
C LYS A 288 8.46 30.32 9.46
N GLN A 289 8.52 29.05 9.09
CA GLN A 289 7.40 28.35 8.45
C GLN A 289 6.21 28.13 9.39
N HIS A 290 6.45 28.02 10.70
CA HIS A 290 5.41 27.68 11.68
C HIS A 290 5.04 28.84 12.62
N LYS A 291 5.44 30.07 12.27
CA LYS A 291 5.07 31.28 13.01
C LYS A 291 3.56 31.55 12.93
N LEU A 292 2.94 31.79 14.09
CA LEU A 292 1.51 32.17 14.17
C LEU A 292 1.30 33.66 14.00
N GLN A 293 2.31 34.48 14.31
CA GLN A 293 2.29 35.93 14.11
C GLN A 293 3.44 36.35 13.20
N LYS A 294 3.16 37.23 12.22
CA LYS A 294 4.17 37.81 11.33
C LYS A 294 5.00 38.89 12.04
N THR A 295 5.67 38.55 13.14
CA THR A 295 6.61 39.45 13.83
C THR A 295 8.03 39.31 13.27
N LYS A 296 8.84 40.36 13.42
CA LYS A 296 10.20 40.49 12.85
C LYS A 296 11.28 39.63 13.56
N ALA A 297 10.97 38.94 14.66
CA ALA A 297 11.93 38.07 15.34
C ALA A 297 11.81 36.63 14.81
N ILE A 298 12.73 36.23 13.92
CA ILE A 298 12.77 34.94 13.22
C ILE A 298 13.57 33.88 14.01
N THR A 299 14.00 34.19 15.24
CA THR A 299 14.99 33.39 15.98
C THR A 299 14.43 32.56 17.12
N GLU A 300 13.14 32.65 17.43
CA GLU A 300 12.52 31.89 18.53
C GLU A 300 11.15 31.38 18.15
N MET A 301 10.66 30.31 18.79
CA MET A 301 9.28 29.82 18.66
C MET A 301 8.60 29.60 20.01
N THR A 302 7.30 29.83 20.05
CA THR A 302 6.45 29.55 21.21
C THR A 302 6.02 28.08 21.26
N LEU A 303 5.54 27.61 22.40
CA LEU A 303 5.02 26.24 22.56
C LEU A 303 3.90 25.89 21.54
N PRO A 304 2.91 26.76 21.25
CA PRO A 304 1.93 26.50 20.19
C PRO A 304 2.57 26.34 18.80
N GLU A 305 3.56 27.16 18.46
CA GLU A 305 4.30 27.08 17.18
C GLU A 305 5.11 25.77 17.11
N PHE A 306 5.72 25.35 18.23
CA PHE A 306 6.44 24.08 18.32
C PHE A 306 5.51 22.88 18.12
N LYS A 307 4.33 22.89 18.76
CA LYS A 307 3.30 21.85 18.55
C LYS A 307 2.82 21.81 17.10
N LEU A 308 2.65 22.97 16.47
CA LEU A 308 2.28 23.05 15.05
C LEU A 308 3.37 22.44 14.16
N MET A 309 4.64 22.79 14.41
CA MET A 309 5.79 22.23 13.72
C MET A 309 5.86 20.70 13.86
N MET A 310 5.72 20.17 15.07
CA MET A 310 5.78 18.71 15.34
C MET A 310 4.64 17.92 14.68
N ASN A 311 3.53 18.57 14.33
CA ASN A 311 2.43 17.96 13.57
C ASN A 311 2.53 18.22 12.05
N SER A 312 3.59 18.88 11.59
CA SER A 312 3.79 19.11 10.17
C SER A 312 4.28 17.83 9.47
N PRO A 313 4.03 17.68 8.15
CA PRO A 313 4.47 16.51 7.37
C PRO A 313 5.98 16.26 7.35
N PHE A 314 6.79 17.19 7.87
CA PHE A 314 8.23 17.01 8.01
C PHE A 314 8.58 16.01 9.13
N PHE A 315 7.75 15.94 10.18
CA PHE A 315 7.94 15.05 11.33
C PHE A 315 7.10 13.77 11.23
N ASP A 316 6.56 13.47 10.05
CA ASP A 316 5.92 12.18 9.79
C ASP A 316 6.93 11.05 9.97
N ILE A 317 6.50 9.95 10.60
CA ILE A 317 7.37 8.77 10.74
C ILE A 317 7.76 8.17 9.37
N LEU A 318 6.89 8.36 8.37
CA LEU A 318 7.08 7.90 7.02
C LEU A 318 7.85 8.96 6.23
N LYS A 319 9.14 8.68 6.07
CA LYS A 319 10.02 9.44 5.18
C LYS A 319 9.46 9.50 3.77
N LYS A 320 9.18 10.70 3.26
CA LYS A 320 8.57 10.93 1.94
C LYS A 320 9.40 10.34 0.81
N GLU A 321 10.72 10.26 0.97
CA GLU A 321 11.63 9.66 -0.01
C GLU A 321 11.30 8.18 -0.24
N HIS A 322 10.71 7.49 0.74
CA HIS A 322 10.34 6.07 0.62
C HIS A 322 9.06 5.86 -0.19
N LEU A 323 8.31 6.94 -0.50
CA LEU A 323 7.15 6.89 -1.41
C LEU A 323 7.57 6.76 -2.88
N GLN A 324 8.86 6.95 -3.17
CA GLN A 324 9.45 6.75 -4.49
C GLN A 324 10.61 5.75 -4.39
N VAL A 325 11.08 5.29 -5.54
CA VAL A 325 12.27 4.43 -5.61
C VAL A 325 13.48 5.24 -5.17
N ASN A 326 14.08 4.85 -4.05
CA ASN A 326 15.16 5.58 -3.39
C ASN A 326 16.39 4.73 -3.06
N GLN A 327 16.36 3.43 -3.39
CA GLN A 327 17.47 2.51 -3.20
C GLN A 327 18.23 2.30 -4.51
N ASP A 328 19.50 1.90 -4.43
CA ASP A 328 20.28 1.49 -5.60
C ASP A 328 19.61 0.28 -6.26
N MET A 329 19.24 0.39 -7.53
CA MET A 329 18.57 -0.64 -8.35
C MET A 329 19.48 -1.28 -9.40
N ASN A 330 20.80 -1.04 -9.33
CA ASN A 330 21.81 -1.57 -10.25
C ASN A 330 22.61 -2.75 -9.67
N ARG A 331 22.28 -3.22 -8.47
CA ARG A 331 22.94 -4.38 -7.86
C ARG A 331 22.33 -5.68 -8.38
N PRO A 332 23.01 -6.83 -8.26
CA PRO A 332 22.45 -8.12 -8.68
C PRO A 332 21.11 -8.44 -8.01
N LEU A 333 20.20 -9.14 -8.68
CA LEU A 333 18.91 -9.55 -8.10
C LEU A 333 19.04 -10.28 -6.75
N SER A 334 20.14 -11.00 -6.52
CA SER A 334 20.41 -11.65 -5.23
C SER A 334 20.54 -10.67 -4.06
N ASP A 335 20.79 -9.39 -4.30
CA ASP A 335 20.97 -8.36 -3.27
C ASP A 335 19.65 -7.77 -2.75
N TYR A 336 18.50 -8.17 -3.30
CA TYR A 336 17.19 -7.63 -2.95
C TYR A 336 16.29 -8.68 -2.30
N TYR A 337 15.45 -8.24 -1.36
CA TYR A 337 14.19 -8.90 -1.07
C TYR A 337 13.20 -8.58 -2.18
N ILE A 338 12.43 -9.59 -2.58
CA ILE A 338 11.48 -9.54 -3.69
C ILE A 338 10.11 -9.95 -3.17
N SER A 339 9.12 -9.08 -3.36
CA SER A 339 7.74 -9.35 -2.94
C SER A 339 7.19 -10.55 -3.72
N CYS A 340 6.78 -11.59 -3.02
CA CYS A 340 6.50 -12.91 -3.58
C CYS A 340 5.17 -13.46 -3.06
N SER A 341 4.29 -13.86 -3.97
CA SER A 341 3.02 -14.50 -3.67
C SER A 341 3.14 -16.02 -3.83
N HIS A 342 2.47 -16.76 -2.95
CA HIS A 342 2.26 -18.19 -3.03
C HIS A 342 0.83 -18.48 -3.51
N ASN A 343 0.66 -19.47 -4.38
CA ASN A 343 -0.62 -19.87 -4.98
C ASN A 343 -1.50 -18.67 -5.36
N THR A 344 -0.93 -17.76 -6.15
CA THR A 344 -1.49 -16.43 -6.44
C THR A 344 -2.91 -16.45 -7.00
N TYR A 345 -3.29 -17.54 -7.65
CA TYR A 345 -4.63 -17.75 -8.19
C TYR A 345 -5.70 -17.94 -7.09
N LEU A 346 -5.36 -18.44 -5.90
CA LEU A 346 -6.34 -18.79 -4.86
C LEU A 346 -6.84 -17.57 -4.09
N MET A 347 -8.17 -17.48 -3.94
CA MET A 347 -8.85 -16.44 -3.15
C MET A 347 -9.34 -16.93 -1.78
N GLY A 348 -9.07 -18.19 -1.43
CA GLY A 348 -9.53 -18.83 -0.20
C GLY A 348 -8.58 -19.90 0.31
N ASP A 349 -9.15 -20.97 0.87
CA ASP A 349 -8.38 -22.12 1.38
C ASP A 349 -7.73 -22.94 0.26
N GLN A 350 -6.80 -23.82 0.65
CA GLN A 350 -6.00 -24.60 -0.28
C GLN A 350 -6.74 -25.79 -0.91
N LEU A 351 -7.93 -26.19 -0.44
CA LEU A 351 -8.61 -27.41 -0.91
C LEU A 351 -9.85 -27.14 -1.77
N MET A 352 -10.61 -26.10 -1.41
CA MET A 352 -11.91 -25.75 -1.99
C MET A 352 -11.94 -24.30 -2.49
N GLY A 353 -10.89 -23.52 -2.24
CA GLY A 353 -10.84 -22.10 -2.59
C GLY A 353 -11.08 -21.83 -4.08
N VAL A 354 -11.77 -20.73 -4.36
CA VAL A 354 -11.98 -20.25 -5.73
C VAL A 354 -10.68 -19.66 -6.27
N SER A 355 -10.31 -20.08 -7.47
CA SER A 355 -9.24 -19.49 -8.27
C SER A 355 -9.77 -18.30 -9.08
N SER A 356 -9.03 -17.20 -9.12
CA SER A 356 -9.44 -15.97 -9.81
C SER A 356 -8.27 -15.28 -10.52
N ILE A 357 -8.58 -14.67 -11.66
CA ILE A 357 -7.64 -13.85 -12.45
C ILE A 357 -7.29 -12.57 -11.68
N GLU A 358 -8.26 -12.02 -10.96
CA GLU A 358 -8.15 -10.82 -10.13
C GLU A 358 -7.14 -10.99 -8.99
N GLY A 359 -6.90 -12.23 -8.52
CA GLY A 359 -5.83 -12.54 -7.57
C GLY A 359 -4.44 -12.08 -8.07
N TYR A 360 -4.15 -12.31 -9.36
CA TYR A 360 -2.92 -11.85 -10.00
C TYR A 360 -2.86 -10.32 -10.11
N ALA A 361 -3.94 -9.69 -10.55
CA ALA A 361 -4.02 -8.23 -10.66
C ALA A 361 -3.84 -7.55 -9.30
N SER A 362 -4.52 -8.04 -8.26
CA SER A 362 -4.42 -7.54 -6.88
C SER A 362 -3.01 -7.70 -6.30
N ALA A 363 -2.34 -8.83 -6.55
CA ALA A 363 -0.96 -9.02 -6.15
C ALA A 363 -0.03 -7.99 -6.82
N LEU A 364 -0.19 -7.75 -8.13
CA LEU A 364 0.58 -6.78 -8.89
C LEU A 364 0.31 -5.33 -8.45
N GLU A 365 -0.96 -4.97 -8.14
CA GLU A 365 -1.36 -3.70 -7.54
C GLU A 365 -0.63 -3.42 -6.21
N ARG A 366 -0.42 -4.47 -5.41
CA ARG A 366 0.33 -4.41 -4.14
C ARG A 366 1.85 -4.42 -4.32
N GLY A 367 2.35 -4.29 -5.55
CA GLY A 367 3.78 -4.30 -5.86
C GLY A 367 4.42 -5.69 -5.80
N CYS A 368 3.66 -6.79 -5.86
CA CYS A 368 4.23 -8.14 -5.92
C CYS A 368 5.04 -8.32 -7.22
N ARG A 369 6.22 -8.94 -7.13
CA ARG A 369 7.17 -9.14 -8.25
C ARG A 369 7.53 -10.61 -8.50
N CYS A 370 6.92 -11.53 -7.77
CA CYS A 370 6.95 -12.96 -8.08
C CYS A 370 5.55 -13.57 -7.88
N LEU A 371 4.99 -14.13 -8.95
CA LEU A 371 3.67 -14.75 -8.97
C LEU A 371 3.81 -16.25 -9.24
N GLU A 372 2.91 -17.06 -8.68
CA GLU A 372 2.91 -18.50 -8.84
C GLU A 372 1.84 -18.98 -9.84
N LEU A 373 2.21 -19.96 -10.66
CA LEU A 373 1.36 -20.59 -11.66
C LEU A 373 1.47 -22.11 -11.51
N ASP A 374 0.44 -22.76 -10.97
CA ASP A 374 0.40 -24.23 -10.88
C ASP A 374 -0.24 -24.79 -12.14
N LEU A 375 0.61 -25.17 -13.10
CA LEU A 375 0.21 -25.54 -14.44
C LEU A 375 -0.12 -27.03 -14.54
N TRP A 376 -1.30 -27.32 -15.07
CA TRP A 376 -1.79 -28.68 -15.28
C TRP A 376 -2.42 -28.83 -16.66
N ASP A 377 -2.42 -30.05 -17.18
CA ASP A 377 -3.06 -30.33 -18.46
C ASP A 377 -4.57 -30.04 -18.37
N GLY A 378 -5.08 -29.23 -19.30
CA GLY A 378 -6.50 -28.93 -19.39
C GLY A 378 -7.18 -29.54 -20.62
N PRO A 379 -8.52 -29.42 -20.70
CA PRO A 379 -9.29 -29.92 -21.83
C PRO A 379 -8.92 -29.19 -23.13
N ASN A 380 -9.19 -29.82 -24.28
CA ASN A 380 -8.93 -29.25 -25.60
C ASN A 380 -7.47 -28.82 -25.82
N SER A 381 -6.52 -29.52 -25.16
CA SER A 381 -5.09 -29.20 -25.17
C SER A 381 -4.74 -27.80 -24.64
N GLN A 382 -5.62 -27.16 -23.86
CA GLN A 382 -5.36 -25.85 -23.29
C GLN A 382 -4.85 -25.97 -21.85
N PRO A 383 -3.65 -25.46 -21.52
CA PRO A 383 -3.13 -25.48 -20.15
C PRO A 383 -4.06 -24.75 -19.17
N ILE A 384 -4.18 -25.29 -17.96
CA ILE A 384 -4.95 -24.69 -16.88
C ILE A 384 -4.08 -24.40 -15.65
N VAL A 385 -4.56 -23.48 -14.82
CA VAL A 385 -3.99 -23.13 -13.52
C VAL A 385 -4.97 -23.53 -12.41
N TYR A 386 -4.53 -24.38 -11.49
CA TYR A 386 -5.26 -24.73 -10.25
C TYR A 386 -4.36 -25.51 -9.28
N HIS A 387 -4.84 -25.70 -8.04
CA HIS A 387 -4.12 -26.52 -7.07
C HIS A 387 -4.39 -28.01 -7.31
N GLY A 388 -3.37 -28.73 -7.75
CA GLY A 388 -3.46 -30.13 -8.17
C GLY A 388 -4.14 -31.05 -7.16
N TYR A 389 -4.93 -32.01 -7.64
CA TYR A 389 -5.65 -33.00 -6.82
C TYR A 389 -6.60 -32.42 -5.76
N THR A 390 -6.98 -31.14 -5.88
CA THR A 390 -7.97 -30.50 -5.02
C THR A 390 -9.26 -30.16 -5.78
N LYS A 391 -10.25 -29.61 -5.08
CA LYS A 391 -11.53 -29.16 -5.65
C LYS A 391 -11.56 -27.66 -5.96
N THR A 392 -10.40 -27.02 -5.98
CA THR A 392 -10.26 -25.60 -6.37
C THR A 392 -10.73 -25.39 -7.81
N SER A 393 -11.28 -24.20 -8.10
CA SER A 393 -11.71 -23.90 -9.48
C SER A 393 -10.50 -23.75 -10.41
N LYS A 394 -10.73 -23.96 -11.71
CA LYS A 394 -9.66 -23.99 -12.73
C LYS A 394 -9.73 -22.73 -13.59
N LEU A 395 -8.57 -22.15 -13.89
CA LEU A 395 -8.45 -21.03 -14.81
C LEU A 395 -7.70 -21.47 -16.07
N LEU A 396 -8.04 -20.93 -17.23
CA LEU A 396 -7.20 -21.10 -18.42
C LEU A 396 -5.90 -20.33 -18.22
N ALA A 397 -4.75 -20.98 -18.42
CA ALA A 397 -3.45 -20.33 -18.25
C ALA A 397 -3.30 -19.12 -19.19
N ARG A 398 -3.77 -19.26 -20.44
CA ARG A 398 -3.79 -18.17 -21.42
C ARG A 398 -4.53 -16.93 -20.92
N ASP A 399 -5.66 -17.11 -20.25
CA ASP A 399 -6.45 -16.01 -19.69
C ASP A 399 -5.75 -15.37 -18.48
N VAL A 400 -5.14 -16.17 -17.61
CA VAL A 400 -4.31 -15.66 -16.51
C VAL A 400 -3.17 -14.77 -17.05
N LEU A 401 -2.46 -15.24 -18.08
CA LEU A 401 -1.38 -14.48 -18.72
C LEU A 401 -1.90 -13.19 -19.40
N ALA A 402 -2.94 -13.30 -20.23
CA ALA A 402 -3.42 -12.20 -21.08
C ALA A 402 -4.25 -11.15 -20.33
N LYS A 403 -5.09 -11.57 -19.39
CA LYS A 403 -6.05 -10.70 -18.68
C LYS A 403 -5.56 -10.33 -17.27
N GLY A 404 -4.94 -11.27 -16.55
CA GLY A 404 -4.50 -11.05 -15.16
C GLY A 404 -3.12 -10.45 -15.02
N ILE A 405 -2.16 -10.92 -15.84
CA ILE A 405 -0.75 -10.55 -15.68
C ILE A 405 -0.35 -9.42 -16.64
N LYS A 406 -0.49 -9.61 -17.96
CA LYS A 406 -0.01 -8.66 -18.98
C LYS A 406 -0.44 -7.19 -18.72
N PRO A 407 -1.70 -6.88 -18.41
CA PRO A 407 -2.13 -5.48 -18.25
C PRO A 407 -1.57 -4.80 -17.00
N PHE A 408 -1.18 -5.58 -15.99
CA PHE A 408 -0.79 -5.09 -14.68
C PHE A 408 0.70 -5.27 -14.38
N ALA A 409 1.40 -6.10 -15.17
CA ALA A 409 2.78 -6.53 -14.94
C ALA A 409 3.70 -5.36 -14.60
N PHE A 410 3.61 -4.25 -15.33
CA PHE A 410 4.45 -3.06 -15.13
C PHE A 410 3.69 -1.78 -14.76
N LYS A 411 2.40 -1.89 -14.41
CA LYS A 411 1.54 -0.72 -14.13
C LYS A 411 1.96 0.02 -12.84
N PHE A 412 2.33 -0.73 -11.81
CA PHE A 412 2.67 -0.19 -10.48
C PHE A 412 4.15 -0.30 -10.13
N SER A 413 4.92 -1.05 -10.91
CA SER A 413 6.36 -1.17 -10.77
C SER A 413 7.00 -1.48 -12.12
N PRO A 414 8.01 -0.72 -12.56
CA PRO A 414 8.69 -0.97 -13.84
C PRO A 414 9.71 -2.12 -13.75
N PHE A 415 9.99 -2.61 -12.56
CA PHE A 415 11.02 -3.63 -12.30
C PHE A 415 10.56 -5.03 -12.69
N PRO A 416 11.51 -5.96 -12.93
CA PRO A 416 11.22 -7.28 -13.46
C PRO A 416 10.14 -8.03 -12.69
N LEU A 417 9.38 -8.84 -13.43
CA LEU A 417 8.35 -9.73 -12.89
C LEU A 417 8.81 -11.18 -13.06
N ILE A 418 8.82 -11.96 -11.98
CA ILE A 418 9.14 -13.40 -12.03
C ILE A 418 7.83 -14.19 -12.04
N LEU A 419 7.69 -15.08 -13.01
CA LEU A 419 6.62 -16.08 -13.05
C LEU A 419 7.20 -17.43 -12.59
N SER A 420 6.82 -17.86 -11.40
CA SER A 420 7.19 -19.16 -10.83
C SER A 420 6.16 -20.20 -11.26
N ALA A 421 6.43 -20.92 -12.34
CA ALA A 421 5.57 -21.96 -12.87
C ALA A 421 5.91 -23.33 -12.29
N GLU A 422 4.97 -23.91 -11.54
CA GLU A 422 5.01 -25.33 -11.17
C GLU A 422 4.41 -26.14 -12.31
N ASN A 423 5.25 -26.90 -13.03
CA ASN A 423 4.88 -27.49 -14.31
C ASN A 423 4.53 -28.98 -14.18
N HIS A 424 3.23 -29.28 -14.34
CA HIS A 424 2.68 -30.64 -14.46
C HIS A 424 2.12 -30.93 -15.86
N LEU A 425 2.44 -30.09 -16.86
CA LEU A 425 1.95 -30.22 -18.23
C LEU A 425 2.63 -31.36 -18.99
N SER A 426 1.87 -32.01 -19.87
CA SER A 426 2.39 -32.86 -20.94
C SER A 426 3.28 -32.06 -21.91
N ARG A 427 4.21 -32.73 -22.62
CA ARG A 427 5.09 -32.04 -23.60
C ARG A 427 4.32 -31.26 -24.68
N SER A 428 3.15 -31.77 -25.07
CA SER A 428 2.27 -31.10 -26.03
C SER A 428 1.77 -29.77 -25.46
N GLN A 429 1.18 -29.79 -24.25
CA GLN A 429 0.67 -28.57 -23.62
C GLN A 429 1.77 -27.62 -23.13
N GLN A 430 2.97 -28.12 -22.80
CA GLN A 430 4.15 -27.27 -22.57
C GLN A 430 4.52 -26.44 -23.80
N THR A 431 4.37 -27.00 -25.00
CA THR A 431 4.63 -26.30 -26.26
C THR A 431 3.60 -25.20 -26.49
N ILE A 432 2.34 -25.47 -26.20
CA ILE A 432 1.25 -24.48 -26.27
C ILE A 432 1.48 -23.36 -25.25
N PHE A 433 1.81 -23.70 -24.01
CA PHE A 433 2.14 -22.70 -22.98
C PHE A 433 3.32 -21.81 -23.38
N ALA A 434 4.38 -22.39 -23.96
CA ALA A 434 5.51 -21.63 -24.48
C ALA A 434 5.12 -20.69 -25.63
N GLN A 435 4.23 -21.11 -26.52
CA GLN A 435 3.67 -20.25 -27.57
C GLN A 435 2.85 -19.10 -26.98
N ASP A 436 1.99 -19.39 -25.99
CA ASP A 436 1.20 -18.38 -25.29
C ASP A 436 2.10 -17.32 -24.63
N LEU A 437 3.16 -17.73 -23.93
CA LEU A 437 4.12 -16.81 -23.32
C LEU A 437 4.72 -15.85 -24.35
N ARG A 438 5.17 -16.37 -25.50
CA ARG A 438 5.74 -15.56 -26.58
C ARG A 438 4.72 -14.63 -27.21
N GLN A 439 3.53 -15.12 -27.53
CA GLN A 439 2.48 -14.33 -28.18
C GLN A 439 1.94 -13.23 -27.26
N ILE A 440 1.77 -13.54 -25.98
CA ILE A 440 1.16 -12.61 -25.01
C ILE A 440 2.18 -11.57 -24.57
N PHE A 441 3.37 -11.98 -24.12
CA PHE A 441 4.33 -11.04 -23.54
C PHE A 441 5.27 -10.41 -24.58
N GLY A 442 5.50 -11.05 -25.72
CA GLY A 442 6.30 -10.51 -26.81
C GLY A 442 7.66 -9.98 -26.31
N PRO A 443 8.04 -8.71 -26.60
CA PRO A 443 9.32 -8.13 -26.19
C PRO A 443 9.56 -8.02 -24.68
N ALA A 444 8.48 -8.10 -23.87
CA ALA A 444 8.61 -8.09 -22.42
C ALA A 444 9.14 -9.41 -21.88
N LEU A 445 9.04 -10.52 -22.63
CA LEU A 445 9.58 -11.80 -22.19
C LEU A 445 11.12 -11.77 -22.23
N PHE A 446 11.77 -12.14 -21.13
CA PHE A 446 13.23 -12.19 -21.05
C PHE A 446 13.79 -13.49 -21.65
N TRP A 447 14.76 -13.36 -22.53
CA TRP A 447 15.40 -14.49 -23.21
C TRP A 447 16.92 -14.43 -23.05
N ALA A 448 17.48 -15.27 -22.19
CA ALA A 448 18.85 -15.15 -21.72
C ALA A 448 19.93 -15.54 -22.77
N VAL A 449 19.54 -16.22 -23.86
CA VAL A 449 20.47 -16.80 -24.84
C VAL A 449 21.06 -15.74 -25.78
N GLU A 450 20.39 -14.61 -26.01
CA GLU A 450 20.90 -13.54 -26.89
C GLU A 450 21.82 -12.53 -26.17
N GLU A 451 21.68 -12.35 -24.84
CA GLU A 451 22.34 -11.25 -24.12
C GLU A 451 23.62 -11.65 -23.35
N ASN A 452 23.95 -12.94 -23.21
CA ASN A 452 25.07 -13.41 -22.36
C ASN A 452 26.25 -14.05 -23.12
N ALA A 453 26.48 -13.69 -24.39
CA ALA A 453 27.62 -14.19 -25.18
C ALA A 453 29.01 -13.75 -24.66
N GLY A 454 29.09 -12.94 -23.60
CA GLY A 454 30.34 -12.52 -22.98
C GLY A 454 30.25 -12.47 -21.46
N ASN A 455 30.66 -13.56 -20.80
CA ASN A 455 31.15 -13.64 -19.41
C ASN A 455 30.59 -12.62 -18.39
N LYS A 456 29.76 -13.08 -17.44
CA LYS A 456 29.78 -12.59 -16.03
C LYS A 456 29.02 -13.52 -15.06
N ALA A 457 29.70 -13.85 -13.96
CA ALA A 457 29.28 -14.78 -12.90
C ALA A 457 28.21 -14.22 -11.93
N SER A 458 27.51 -13.14 -12.27
CA SER A 458 26.58 -12.43 -11.37
C SER A 458 25.21 -12.22 -12.01
N LEU A 459 24.14 -12.36 -11.22
CA LEU A 459 22.77 -12.05 -11.65
C LEU A 459 22.65 -10.60 -12.13
N LEU A 460 21.84 -10.39 -13.17
CA LEU A 460 21.46 -9.04 -13.63
C LEU A 460 20.72 -8.26 -12.55
N SER A 461 20.75 -6.95 -12.65
CA SER A 461 20.07 -6.03 -11.74
C SER A 461 18.61 -5.76 -12.10
N PRO A 462 17.78 -5.30 -11.14
CA PRO A 462 16.42 -4.84 -11.44
C PRO A 462 16.35 -3.79 -12.56
N ASN A 463 17.32 -2.86 -12.65
CA ASN A 463 17.35 -1.86 -13.71
C ASN A 463 17.67 -2.45 -15.09
N GLN A 464 18.60 -3.40 -15.17
CA GLN A 464 18.92 -4.08 -16.45
C GLN A 464 17.75 -4.91 -16.96
N LEU A 465 16.93 -5.44 -16.05
CA LEU A 465 15.75 -6.25 -16.36
C LEU A 465 14.43 -5.45 -16.30
N ARG A 466 14.50 -4.12 -16.43
CA ARG A 466 13.31 -3.26 -16.40
C ARG A 466 12.34 -3.63 -17.53
N GLY A 467 11.06 -3.76 -17.19
CA GLY A 467 10.02 -4.15 -18.15
C GLY A 467 10.11 -5.60 -18.62
N LYS A 468 10.93 -6.44 -17.97
CA LYS A 468 11.12 -7.84 -18.36
C LYS A 468 10.38 -8.82 -17.45
N ILE A 469 9.82 -9.85 -18.08
CA ILE A 469 9.14 -10.97 -17.45
C ILE A 469 10.07 -12.18 -17.53
N ILE A 470 10.35 -12.78 -16.39
CA ILE A 470 11.33 -13.84 -16.22
C ILE A 470 10.60 -15.12 -15.84
N ILE A 471 10.92 -16.22 -16.54
CA ILE A 471 10.27 -17.51 -16.32
C ILE A 471 11.16 -18.39 -15.44
N LYS A 472 10.59 -18.81 -14.30
CA LYS A 472 11.13 -19.83 -13.41
C LYS A 472 10.25 -21.06 -13.51
N VAL A 473 10.83 -22.23 -13.73
CA VAL A 473 10.07 -23.50 -13.80
C VAL A 473 10.53 -24.47 -12.73
N THR A 474 9.57 -25.12 -12.07
CA THR A 474 9.76 -26.23 -11.12
C THR A 474 8.85 -27.42 -11.50
N GLY A 475 9.10 -28.62 -10.95
CA GLY A 475 8.22 -29.79 -11.14
C GLY A 475 8.44 -30.64 -12.41
N ALA A 476 9.05 -30.10 -13.48
CA ALA A 476 9.26 -30.85 -14.72
C ALA A 476 10.46 -31.80 -14.66
N LYS A 477 10.24 -33.12 -14.83
CA LYS A 477 11.33 -34.09 -15.05
C LYS A 477 12.01 -33.89 -16.42
N VAL A 478 11.24 -33.51 -17.44
CA VAL A 478 11.73 -33.16 -18.78
C VAL A 478 10.86 -32.05 -19.39
N CYS A 479 11.48 -30.96 -19.85
CA CYS A 479 10.81 -29.86 -20.53
C CYS A 479 10.77 -30.10 -22.06
N SER A 480 9.71 -29.62 -22.73
CA SER A 480 9.70 -29.52 -24.19
C SER A 480 10.77 -28.52 -24.65
N PRO A 481 11.37 -28.67 -25.84
CA PRO A 481 12.36 -27.71 -26.34
C PRO A 481 11.82 -26.27 -26.39
N ALA A 482 10.55 -26.12 -26.75
CA ALA A 482 9.86 -24.83 -26.81
C ALA A 482 9.74 -24.15 -25.44
N LEU A 483 9.48 -24.89 -24.37
CA LEU A 483 9.45 -24.32 -23.02
C LEU A 483 10.87 -24.14 -22.46
N GLN A 484 11.75 -25.14 -22.64
CA GLN A 484 13.11 -25.16 -22.10
C GLN A 484 13.92 -23.92 -22.45
N CYS A 485 13.75 -23.44 -23.68
CA CYS A 485 14.49 -22.29 -24.18
C CYS A 485 14.01 -20.95 -23.55
N LEU A 486 12.76 -20.88 -23.06
CA LEU A 486 12.22 -19.71 -22.36
C LEU A 486 12.59 -19.67 -20.87
N ILE A 487 13.13 -20.75 -20.31
CA ILE A 487 13.40 -20.82 -18.88
C ILE A 487 14.67 -20.06 -18.54
N ASN A 488 14.55 -19.07 -17.66
CA ASN A 488 15.69 -18.30 -17.18
C ASN A 488 16.23 -18.87 -15.86
N PHE A 489 15.34 -19.33 -14.98
CA PHE A 489 15.70 -19.94 -13.69
C PHE A 489 15.29 -21.41 -13.64
N CYS A 490 16.27 -22.31 -13.53
CA CYS A 490 16.06 -23.75 -13.33
C CYS A 490 16.83 -24.23 -12.09
N LYS A 491 16.13 -24.91 -11.15
CA LYS A 491 16.59 -26.07 -10.34
C LYS A 491 15.69 -26.22 -9.10
N SER A 492 14.92 -27.30 -9.04
CA SER A 492 14.39 -27.83 -7.77
C SER A 492 15.41 -28.80 -7.20
N PHE A 493 15.91 -28.56 -5.98
CA PHE A 493 16.73 -29.55 -5.27
C PHE A 493 15.83 -30.32 -4.31
N PRO A 494 15.65 -31.63 -4.48
CA PRO A 494 14.95 -32.44 -3.49
C PRO A 494 15.83 -32.82 -2.29
N ASN A 495 17.18 -32.77 -2.40
CA ASN A 495 18.08 -33.29 -1.36
C ASN A 495 19.23 -32.34 -0.97
N PHE A 496 19.37 -32.15 0.35
CA PHE A 496 20.29 -31.24 1.05
C PHE A 496 21.79 -31.46 0.76
N GLU A 497 22.22 -32.68 0.48
CA GLU A 497 23.65 -33.05 0.36
C GLU A 497 24.28 -32.70 -1.01
N LYS A 498 23.46 -32.49 -2.04
CA LYS A 498 23.96 -32.22 -3.40
C LYS A 498 24.37 -30.77 -3.65
N MET A 499 24.10 -29.86 -2.71
CA MET A 499 24.53 -28.45 -2.82
C MET A 499 26.01 -28.25 -2.49
N GLU A 500 26.58 -29.00 -1.53
CA GLU A 500 27.95 -28.78 -1.07
C GLU A 500 29.01 -29.39 -2.00
N GLY A 501 28.63 -30.35 -2.86
CA GLY A 501 29.56 -31.12 -3.70
C GLY A 501 29.70 -30.70 -5.17
N GLN A 502 28.88 -29.77 -5.70
CA GLN A 502 28.97 -29.38 -7.11
C GLN A 502 29.86 -28.14 -7.31
N LYS A 503 31.05 -28.36 -7.90
CA LYS A 503 31.78 -27.29 -8.59
C LYS A 503 30.85 -26.73 -9.68
N VAL A 504 30.63 -25.42 -9.66
CA VAL A 504 29.89 -24.68 -10.70
C VAL A 504 30.68 -24.86 -12.00
N GLY A 505 30.34 -25.88 -12.78
CA GLY A 505 30.94 -26.13 -14.09
C GLY A 505 30.54 -25.03 -15.06
N HIS A 506 31.43 -24.78 -16.04
CA HIS A 506 31.38 -23.74 -17.08
C HIS A 506 30.10 -23.70 -17.96
N THR A 507 29.08 -24.53 -17.71
CA THR A 507 27.84 -24.62 -18.49
C THR A 507 26.57 -24.38 -17.67
N THR A 508 26.67 -24.05 -16.38
CA THR A 508 25.47 -23.72 -15.58
C THR A 508 25.13 -22.23 -15.78
N PRO A 509 23.96 -21.86 -16.33
CA PRO A 509 23.59 -20.46 -16.39
C PRO A 509 23.59 -19.89 -14.97
N CYS A 510 24.15 -18.70 -14.81
CA CYS A 510 24.31 -17.94 -13.57
C CYS A 510 23.00 -17.57 -12.83
N TYR A 511 21.90 -18.28 -13.10
CA TYR A 511 20.53 -18.02 -12.73
C TYR A 511 19.90 -19.27 -12.08
N SER A 512 20.43 -19.76 -10.97
CA SER A 512 19.73 -20.78 -10.16
C SER A 512 18.86 -20.13 -9.08
N VAL A 513 17.61 -20.59 -8.95
CA VAL A 513 16.73 -20.28 -7.82
C VAL A 513 16.42 -21.58 -7.11
N VAL A 514 16.70 -21.64 -5.81
CA VAL A 514 16.38 -22.79 -4.97
C VAL A 514 15.02 -22.53 -4.33
N SER A 515 14.06 -23.44 -4.48
CA SER A 515 12.76 -23.35 -3.80
C SER A 515 12.65 -24.43 -2.72
N MET A 516 12.24 -24.04 -1.51
CA MET A 516 12.07 -24.93 -0.36
C MET A 516 10.82 -24.56 0.43
N SER A 517 10.15 -25.54 1.01
CA SER A 517 9.09 -25.29 1.99
C SER A 517 9.67 -24.63 3.26
N GLU A 518 8.84 -23.99 4.06
CA GLU A 518 9.25 -23.35 5.32
C GLU A 518 9.97 -24.33 6.29
N ILE A 519 9.58 -25.61 6.30
CA ILE A 519 10.19 -26.64 7.15
C ILE A 519 11.59 -27.02 6.62
N GLU A 520 11.71 -27.24 5.32
CA GLU A 520 13.00 -27.55 4.67
C GLU A 520 13.98 -26.38 4.80
N ALA A 521 13.50 -25.16 4.52
CA ALA A 521 14.29 -23.95 4.66
C ALA A 521 14.73 -23.73 6.11
N THR A 522 13.85 -23.93 7.09
CA THR A 522 14.22 -23.83 8.51
C THR A 522 15.30 -24.83 8.88
N THR A 523 15.16 -26.08 8.42
CA THR A 523 16.13 -27.15 8.68
C THR A 523 17.48 -26.85 8.04
N TYR A 524 17.48 -26.39 6.79
CA TYR A 524 18.68 -25.99 6.05
C TYR A 524 19.41 -24.83 6.74
N LEU A 525 18.69 -23.74 7.01
CA LEU A 525 19.28 -22.51 7.57
C LEU A 525 19.84 -22.73 8.99
N LYS A 526 19.24 -23.64 9.78
CA LYS A 526 19.76 -24.01 11.10
C LYS A 526 21.09 -24.77 11.04
N LYS A 527 21.30 -25.57 9.99
CA LYS A 527 22.52 -26.36 9.81
C LYS A 527 23.71 -25.54 9.28
N LEU A 528 23.46 -24.35 8.73
CA LEU A 528 24.53 -23.51 8.18
C LEU A 528 25.51 -23.03 9.27
N PRO A 529 26.83 -23.28 9.09
CA PRO A 529 27.87 -22.73 9.96
C PRO A 529 27.77 -21.21 10.02
N LYS A 530 28.11 -20.61 11.17
CA LYS A 530 27.95 -19.16 11.39
C LYS A 530 28.79 -18.35 10.39
N GLU A 531 29.97 -18.86 10.04
CA GLU A 531 30.98 -18.23 9.19
C GLU A 531 30.54 -18.17 7.73
N THR A 532 29.77 -19.16 7.27
CA THR A 532 29.35 -19.30 5.86
C THR A 532 27.85 -19.09 5.65
N ARG A 533 27.11 -18.76 6.70
CA ARG A 533 25.64 -18.65 6.72
C ARG A 533 25.03 -17.75 5.65
N LEU A 534 25.78 -16.75 5.18
CA LEU A 534 25.32 -15.77 4.19
C LEU A 534 25.77 -16.11 2.75
N LYS A 535 26.70 -17.05 2.59
CA LYS A 535 27.24 -17.43 1.28
C LYS A 535 26.16 -17.95 0.31
N PRO A 536 25.19 -18.78 0.75
CA PRO A 536 24.15 -19.25 -0.17
C PRO A 536 23.30 -18.11 -0.76
N THR A 537 22.91 -17.14 0.07
CA THR A 537 21.99 -16.06 -0.33
C THR A 537 22.69 -14.86 -0.99
N SER A 538 24.02 -14.85 -1.05
CA SER A 538 24.78 -13.87 -1.86
C SER A 538 24.97 -14.32 -3.31
N GLN A 539 25.10 -15.64 -3.53
CA GLN A 539 25.38 -16.22 -4.85
C GLN A 539 24.13 -16.75 -5.57
N THR A 540 23.13 -17.20 -4.81
CA THR A 540 21.93 -17.87 -5.33
C THR A 540 20.66 -17.25 -4.73
N MET A 541 19.58 -17.22 -5.51
CA MET A 541 18.29 -16.80 -5.00
C MET A 541 17.57 -17.96 -4.31
N ILE A 542 17.01 -17.71 -3.14
CA ILE A 542 16.23 -18.68 -2.37
C ILE A 542 14.78 -18.23 -2.30
N ARG A 543 13.88 -19.12 -2.71
CA ARG A 543 12.44 -19.04 -2.51
C ARG A 543 12.02 -19.92 -1.35
N VAL A 544 11.27 -19.36 -0.40
CA VAL A 544 10.65 -20.09 0.70
C VAL A 544 9.14 -20.00 0.55
N TYR A 545 8.42 -21.13 0.68
CA TYR A 545 6.97 -21.16 0.52
C TYR A 545 6.27 -21.94 1.66
N PRO A 546 4.96 -21.68 1.91
CA PRO A 546 4.18 -22.36 2.95
C PRO A 546 4.11 -23.88 2.72
N THR A 547 4.02 -24.67 3.78
CA THR A 547 3.79 -26.12 3.65
C THR A 547 2.34 -26.43 3.28
N ALA A 548 2.13 -27.56 2.62
CA ALA A 548 0.79 -28.08 2.28
C ALA A 548 -0.10 -28.33 3.52
N THR A 549 0.48 -28.49 4.71
CA THR A 549 -0.27 -28.60 5.98
C THR A 549 -1.04 -27.34 6.34
N ARG A 550 -0.71 -26.19 5.75
CA ARG A 550 -1.41 -24.91 5.94
C ARG A 550 -2.66 -24.82 5.08
N ILE A 551 -3.58 -25.77 5.27
CA ILE A 551 -4.82 -25.94 4.49
C ILE A 551 -5.66 -24.66 4.46
N ALA A 552 -5.73 -23.94 5.59
CA ALA A 552 -6.46 -22.67 5.70
C ALA A 552 -5.71 -21.45 5.12
N SER A 553 -4.68 -21.67 4.29
CA SER A 553 -3.86 -20.62 3.67
C SER A 553 -3.15 -19.69 4.68
N SER A 554 -2.90 -20.15 5.91
CA SER A 554 -2.20 -19.35 6.92
C SER A 554 -0.76 -19.01 6.48
N ASN A 555 -0.25 -17.88 6.94
CA ASN A 555 1.10 -17.43 6.63
C ASN A 555 2.07 -17.74 7.78
N PHE A 556 3.33 -17.99 7.45
CA PHE A 556 4.44 -18.09 8.39
C PHE A 556 5.15 -16.74 8.53
N SER A 557 6.04 -16.60 9.52
CA SER A 557 6.82 -15.36 9.71
C SER A 557 7.89 -15.18 8.63
N PRO A 558 7.82 -14.15 7.77
CA PRO A 558 8.82 -13.93 6.74
C PRO A 558 10.14 -13.37 7.29
N VAL A 559 10.10 -12.76 8.48
CA VAL A 559 11.25 -12.09 9.12
C VAL A 559 12.40 -13.06 9.36
N TYR A 560 12.10 -14.29 9.78
CA TYR A 560 13.11 -15.31 10.02
C TYR A 560 13.95 -15.54 8.77
N TYR A 561 13.32 -15.75 7.61
CA TYR A 561 14.02 -16.04 6.35
C TYR A 561 14.71 -14.81 5.76
N TRP A 562 14.12 -13.63 5.90
CA TRP A 562 14.81 -12.38 5.52
C TRP A 562 16.09 -12.17 6.34
N ASN A 563 16.12 -12.55 7.62
CA ASN A 563 17.35 -12.45 8.43
C ASN A 563 18.48 -13.36 7.92
N PHE A 564 18.18 -14.39 7.13
CA PHE A 564 19.19 -15.20 6.43
C PHE A 564 19.44 -14.73 4.99
N GLY A 565 18.80 -13.65 4.56
CA GLY A 565 18.94 -13.10 3.22
C GLY A 565 18.12 -13.83 2.14
N CYS A 566 17.15 -14.68 2.49
CA CYS A 566 16.27 -15.28 1.49
C CYS A 566 15.50 -14.17 0.73
N GLN A 567 15.59 -14.19 -0.59
CA GLN A 567 15.09 -13.10 -1.45
C GLN A 567 13.57 -13.21 -1.64
N MET A 568 13.06 -14.42 -1.87
CA MET A 568 11.69 -14.67 -2.33
C MET A 568 10.90 -15.43 -1.27
N VAL A 569 10.47 -14.75 -0.22
CA VAL A 569 9.64 -15.37 0.83
C VAL A 569 8.17 -15.26 0.42
N ALA A 570 7.61 -16.34 -0.13
CA ALA A 570 6.28 -16.39 -0.71
C ALA A 570 5.21 -16.52 0.39
N LEU A 571 4.17 -15.67 0.32
CA LEU A 571 3.05 -15.68 1.25
C LEU A 571 1.71 -15.80 0.50
N ASN A 572 0.70 -16.33 1.18
CA ASN A 572 -0.69 -16.35 0.72
C ASN A 572 -1.30 -14.95 0.85
N PHE A 573 -1.48 -14.24 -0.27
CA PHE A 573 -1.92 -12.84 -0.27
C PHE A 573 -3.43 -12.68 -0.01
N GLN A 574 -4.20 -13.74 -0.20
CA GLN A 574 -5.62 -13.83 0.11
C GLN A 574 -5.92 -13.90 1.60
N THR A 575 -4.92 -14.24 2.43
CA THR A 575 -5.10 -14.44 3.87
C THR A 575 -4.49 -13.26 4.65
N PRO A 576 -5.31 -12.26 5.07
CA PRO A 576 -4.83 -11.18 5.91
C PRO A 576 -4.35 -11.70 7.26
N GLY A 577 -3.48 -10.92 7.90
CA GLY A 577 -2.95 -11.23 9.22
C GLY A 577 -1.54 -10.67 9.41
N LYS A 578 -1.04 -10.80 10.64
CA LYS A 578 0.23 -10.25 11.12
C LYS A 578 1.38 -10.37 10.11
N PHE A 579 1.56 -11.54 9.51
CA PHE A 579 2.71 -11.80 8.63
C PHE A 579 2.55 -11.19 7.24
N LEU A 580 1.32 -11.12 6.71
CA LEU A 580 1.06 -10.39 5.46
C LEU A 580 1.18 -8.88 5.68
N GLU A 581 0.73 -8.36 6.83
CA GLU A 581 0.90 -6.95 7.19
C GLU A 581 2.38 -6.56 7.31
N ILE A 582 3.21 -7.40 7.92
CA ILE A 582 4.67 -7.23 7.95
C ILE A 582 5.24 -7.19 6.51
N ASN A 583 4.76 -8.07 5.63
CA ASN A 583 5.17 -8.07 4.22
C ASN A 583 4.77 -6.77 3.51
N VAL A 584 3.52 -6.33 3.65
CA VAL A 584 3.03 -5.07 3.09
C VAL A 584 3.85 -3.89 3.63
N GLY A 585 4.10 -3.82 4.94
CA GLY A 585 4.90 -2.76 5.56
C GLY A 585 6.34 -2.73 5.04
N ARG A 586 6.98 -3.89 4.85
CA ARG A 586 8.33 -3.97 4.29
C ARG A 586 8.38 -3.50 2.85
N PHE A 587 7.46 -3.95 2.00
CA PHE A 587 7.47 -3.66 0.56
C PHE A 587 6.82 -2.33 0.18
N ARG A 588 6.12 -1.64 1.09
CA ARG A 588 5.74 -0.22 0.93
C ARG A 588 6.94 0.71 0.80
N ARG A 589 8.12 0.30 1.32
CA ARG A 589 9.37 1.05 1.16
C ARG A 589 9.82 1.05 -0.30
N ASN A 590 10.70 1.99 -0.64
CA ASN A 590 11.31 2.07 -1.98
C ASN A 590 10.25 2.25 -3.09
N GLY A 591 9.22 3.05 -2.82
CA GLY A 591 8.17 3.40 -3.78
C GLY A 591 7.21 2.27 -4.11
N ASN A 592 6.97 1.35 -3.17
CA ASN A 592 6.10 0.19 -3.38
C ASN A 592 6.49 -0.65 -4.61
N CYS A 593 7.77 -0.61 -5.01
CA CYS A 593 8.21 -1.17 -6.28
C CYS A 593 8.40 -2.69 -6.24
N GLY A 594 8.21 -3.31 -5.08
CA GLY A 594 8.33 -4.75 -4.85
C GLY A 594 9.74 -5.29 -4.66
N TYR A 595 10.75 -4.41 -4.68
CA TYR A 595 12.15 -4.72 -4.43
C TYR A 595 12.69 -3.86 -3.29
N VAL A 596 13.32 -4.51 -2.31
CA VAL A 596 13.97 -3.82 -1.18
C VAL A 596 15.38 -4.34 -1.04
N LEU A 597 16.37 -3.46 -1.17
CA LEU A 597 17.78 -3.80 -1.02
C LEU A 597 18.05 -4.36 0.38
N LYS A 598 18.81 -5.47 0.43
CA LYS A 598 19.26 -6.08 1.68
C LYS A 598 20.17 -5.12 2.46
N PRO A 599 20.19 -5.21 3.81
CA PRO A 599 21.11 -4.43 4.62
C PRO A 599 22.57 -4.81 4.32
N ASP A 600 23.48 -3.85 4.52
CA ASP A 600 24.90 -3.97 4.13
C ASP A 600 25.63 -5.18 4.74
N TRP A 601 25.23 -5.64 5.93
CA TRP A 601 25.80 -6.83 6.56
C TRP A 601 25.41 -8.14 5.85
N LEU A 602 24.23 -8.19 5.22
CA LEU A 602 23.84 -9.31 4.34
C LEU A 602 24.51 -9.23 2.96
N LEU A 603 25.02 -8.05 2.60
CA LEU A 603 25.77 -7.81 1.37
C LEU A 603 27.28 -8.00 1.53
N GLY A 604 27.75 -8.44 2.70
CA GLY A 604 29.18 -8.63 2.98
C GLY A 604 30.00 -7.33 3.05
N LYS A 605 29.34 -6.16 3.10
CA LYS A 605 30.03 -4.85 3.19
C LYS A 605 30.49 -4.52 4.61
N ILE A 606 30.03 -5.27 5.61
CA ILE A 606 30.39 -5.08 7.02
C ILE A 606 30.80 -6.43 7.60
N ALA A 607 32.02 -6.51 8.16
CA ALA A 607 32.62 -7.75 8.67
C ALA A 607 31.99 -8.30 9.96
N ARG A 608 31.12 -7.53 10.63
CA ARG A 608 30.45 -7.92 11.87
C ARG A 608 28.99 -7.48 11.85
N ILE A 609 28.09 -8.34 12.33
CA ILE A 609 26.73 -7.93 12.70
C ILE A 609 26.89 -6.80 13.73
N PRO A 610 26.35 -5.60 13.50
CA PRO A 610 26.45 -4.52 14.49
C PRO A 610 25.94 -5.03 15.83
N SER A 611 26.76 -4.97 16.87
CA SER A 611 26.42 -5.32 18.26
C SER A 611 25.28 -4.47 18.85
N SER A 612 24.76 -3.52 18.08
CA SER A 612 23.70 -2.56 18.44
C SER A 612 22.27 -3.03 18.18
N CYS A 613 22.02 -4.34 18.00
CA CYS A 613 20.69 -4.89 18.28
C CYS A 613 20.35 -4.89 19.79
N LYS A 614 21.29 -4.50 20.66
CA LYS A 614 20.98 -3.90 21.96
C LYS A 614 20.64 -2.42 21.75
N SER A 615 19.47 -2.12 21.22
CA SER A 615 19.14 -0.73 20.93
C SER A 615 18.43 -0.05 22.10
N ASN A 616 19.20 0.69 22.91
CA ASN A 616 18.83 2.05 23.29
C ASN A 616 18.78 2.94 22.03
N ARG A 617 17.98 2.57 21.02
CA ARG A 617 17.65 3.48 19.93
C ARG A 617 16.61 4.40 20.52
N ARG A 618 16.98 5.65 20.80
CA ARG A 618 16.00 6.73 20.86
C ARG A 618 15.26 6.71 19.53
N THR A 619 14.02 6.26 19.58
CA THR A 619 13.09 6.31 18.46
C THR A 619 12.97 7.78 18.08
N SER A 620 13.28 8.15 16.83
CA SER A 620 12.89 9.47 16.33
C SER A 620 11.38 9.60 16.55
N ILE A 621 10.95 10.63 17.25
CA ILE A 621 9.54 10.84 17.58
C ILE A 621 8.80 11.27 16.30
N GLY A 622 8.45 10.29 15.47
CA GLY A 622 7.51 10.44 14.37
C GLY A 622 6.14 9.93 14.79
N PHE A 623 5.09 10.71 14.53
CA PHE A 623 3.75 10.35 14.99
C PHE A 623 3.07 9.38 14.04
N ILE A 624 2.56 8.29 14.61
CA ILE A 624 1.50 7.50 14.02
C ILE A 624 0.33 7.60 14.99
N GLN A 625 -0.85 7.99 14.49
CA GLN A 625 -2.09 7.70 15.20
C GLN A 625 -2.36 6.20 15.05
N ILE A 626 -1.71 5.39 15.89
CA ILE A 626 -1.96 3.95 15.97
C ILE A 626 -3.19 3.79 16.86
N SER A 627 -4.27 3.19 16.33
CA SER A 627 -5.33 2.67 17.19
C SER A 627 -4.72 1.62 18.11
N ASN A 628 -4.70 1.86 19.42
CA ASN A 628 -4.23 0.92 20.44
C ASN A 628 -5.06 -0.38 20.43
N THR A 629 -4.69 -1.32 19.58
CA THR A 629 -5.16 -2.71 19.66
C THR A 629 -4.01 -3.72 19.59
N LEU A 630 -2.75 -3.31 19.69
CA LEU A 630 -1.60 -4.23 19.58
C LEU A 630 -0.45 -4.01 20.60
N LEU A 631 -0.67 -3.26 21.68
CA LEU A 631 0.36 -3.01 22.71
C LEU A 631 0.20 -3.80 24.02
N ASP A 632 -0.87 -4.59 24.18
CA ASP A 632 -1.09 -5.36 25.41
C ASP A 632 -0.47 -6.78 25.38
N GLU A 633 0.33 -7.13 24.36
CA GLU A 633 1.10 -8.39 24.31
C GLU A 633 2.51 -8.21 23.74
N TRP A 634 3.37 -7.46 24.44
CA TRP A 634 4.82 -7.43 24.21
C TRP A 634 5.62 -7.70 25.48
#